data_AF-A0A921LEF9-F1
#
_entry.id   AF-A0A921LEF9-F1
#
_cell.length_a   1.000
_cell.length_b   1.000
_cell.length_c   1.000
_cell.angle_alpha   90.00
_cell.angle_beta   90.00
_cell.angle_gamma   90.00
#
_symmetry.space_group_name_H-M   'P 1'
#
loop_
_entity.id
_entity.type
_entity.pdbx_description
1 polymer ?
#
loop_
_entity_poly.entity_id
_entity_poly.type
_entity_poly.pdbx_seq_one_letter_code
_entity_poly.pdbx_strand_id
1 'polypeptide(L)'
;MEKSVEQKVQWQFEEYMSQVFHMEEVDIREYSPLTLAYIGDSIYDLVIKTLVISRGNRPVNQLHRMTSSLVQASAQSRMMRTLQGLLTEEEHAVYKRGRNAKSVSPAKNQSVTDYRRATGFEALMGYL
;
A
#
# COMPACT_ATOMS: atom_id res chain seq x y z
N MET A 1 -21.14 22.89 -36.66
CA MET A 1 -19.91 22.16 -37.01
C MET A 1 -18.76 22.61 -36.10
N GLU A 2 -19.03 22.76 -34.80
CA GLU A 2 -18.07 23.22 -33.77
C GLU A 2 -18.35 22.52 -32.42
N LYS A 3 -19.15 21.45 -32.44
CA LYS A 3 -19.43 20.59 -31.28
C LYS A 3 -18.83 19.19 -31.46
N SER A 4 -17.62 19.13 -32.02
CA SER A 4 -16.94 17.84 -32.29
C SER A 4 -15.48 17.78 -31.81
N VAL A 5 -15.00 18.77 -31.06
CA VAL A 5 -13.59 18.83 -30.62
C VAL A 5 -13.43 18.71 -29.09
N GLU A 6 -14.53 18.72 -28.33
CA GLU A 6 -14.50 18.41 -26.90
C GLU A 6 -14.67 16.91 -26.67
N GLN A 7 -13.80 16.10 -27.28
CA GLN A 7 -13.54 14.79 -26.71
C GLN A 7 -12.88 15.03 -25.36
N LYS A 8 -13.68 14.89 -24.29
CA LYS A 8 -13.19 14.65 -22.94
C LYS A 8 -12.12 13.57 -23.02
N VAL A 9 -10.86 13.97 -22.94
CA VAL A 9 -9.76 13.05 -22.68
C VAL A 9 -9.91 12.61 -21.23
N GLN A 10 -10.84 11.68 -21.02
CA GLN A 10 -10.84 10.83 -19.84
C GLN A 10 -9.60 9.97 -20.00
N TRP A 11 -8.53 10.34 -19.31
CA TRP A 11 -7.24 9.68 -19.41
C TRP A 11 -7.42 8.18 -19.19
N GLN A 12 -7.31 7.39 -20.26
CA GLN A 12 -7.20 5.94 -20.23
C GLN A 12 -5.78 5.54 -19.82
N PHE A 13 -5.23 6.15 -18.76
CA PHE A 13 -3.85 5.89 -18.33
C PHE A 13 -3.65 4.41 -18.03
N GLU A 14 -4.60 3.79 -17.32
CA GLU A 14 -4.59 2.36 -17.03
C GLU A 14 -4.59 1.52 -18.31
N GLU A 15 -5.51 1.77 -19.24
CA GLU A 15 -5.60 1.02 -20.50
C GLU A 15 -4.33 1.18 -21.36
N TYR A 16 -3.78 2.40 -21.42
CA TYR A 16 -2.54 2.68 -22.12
C TYR A 16 -1.35 1.94 -21.51
N MET A 17 -1.24 1.95 -20.17
CA MET A 17 -0.18 1.22 -19.47
C MET A 17 -0.33 -0.30 -19.67
N SER A 18 -1.54 -0.83 -19.57
CA SER A 18 -1.82 -2.24 -19.82
C SER A 18 -1.44 -2.67 -21.24
N GLN A 19 -1.73 -1.84 -22.25
CA GLN A 19 -1.36 -2.12 -23.63
C GLN A 19 0.15 -2.04 -23.85
N VAL A 20 0.81 -0.98 -23.37
CA VAL A 20 2.25 -0.73 -23.59
C VAL A 20 3.12 -1.76 -22.87
N PHE A 21 2.73 -2.16 -21.66
CA PHE A 21 3.49 -3.11 -20.84
C PHE A 21 2.98 -4.55 -20.95
N HIS A 22 1.95 -4.80 -21.78
CA HIS A 22 1.32 -6.12 -21.94
C HIS A 22 0.92 -6.75 -20.60
N MET A 23 0.23 -5.99 -19.75
CA MET A 23 -0.19 -6.45 -18.44
C MET A 23 -1.29 -7.51 -18.55
N GLU A 24 -1.18 -8.59 -17.77
CA GLU A 24 -2.18 -9.65 -17.72
C GLU A 24 -3.28 -9.33 -16.69
N GLU A 25 -4.51 -9.76 -16.97
CA GLU A 25 -5.58 -9.77 -15.96
C GLU A 25 -5.33 -10.88 -14.95
N VAL A 26 -5.42 -10.54 -13.67
CA VAL A 26 -5.00 -11.39 -12.55
C VAL A 26 -5.96 -11.22 -11.39
N ASP A 27 -6.43 -12.34 -10.82
CA ASP A 27 -7.27 -12.31 -9.63
C ASP A 27 -6.42 -12.13 -8.37
N ILE A 28 -6.55 -10.97 -7.74
CA ILE A 28 -5.80 -10.59 -6.54
C ILE A 28 -6.03 -11.54 -5.36
N ARG A 29 -7.15 -12.29 -5.34
CA ARG A 29 -7.46 -13.28 -4.30
C ARG A 29 -6.54 -14.50 -4.36
N GLU A 30 -5.97 -14.77 -5.54
CA GLU A 30 -5.02 -15.87 -5.76
C GLU A 30 -3.58 -15.50 -5.35
N TYR A 31 -3.31 -14.22 -5.12
CA TYR A 31 -1.97 -13.78 -4.75
C TYR A 31 -1.54 -14.24 -3.36
N SER A 32 -0.23 -14.51 -3.27
CA SER A 32 0.40 -14.83 -2.01
C SER A 32 0.34 -13.60 -1.08
N PRO A 33 0.26 -13.79 0.25
CA PRO A 33 0.21 -12.65 1.17
C PRO A 33 1.42 -11.71 1.07
N LEU A 34 2.57 -12.23 0.66
CA LEU A 34 3.77 -11.41 0.44
C LEU A 34 3.70 -10.59 -0.85
N THR A 35 3.01 -11.07 -1.89
CA THR A 35 2.75 -10.31 -3.12
C THR A 35 1.79 -9.16 -2.82
N LEU A 36 0.74 -9.44 -2.04
CA LEU A 36 -0.18 -8.40 -1.56
C LEU A 36 0.56 -7.36 -0.70
N ALA A 37 1.43 -7.81 0.22
CA ALA A 37 2.23 -6.89 1.02
C ALA A 37 3.17 -6.03 0.16
N TYR A 38 3.78 -6.60 -0.87
CA TYR A 38 4.67 -5.87 -1.78
C TYR A 38 3.99 -4.68 -2.46
N ILE A 39 2.79 -4.88 -3.02
CA ILE A 39 2.04 -3.77 -3.64
C ILE A 39 1.43 -2.85 -2.57
N GLY A 40 0.95 -3.41 -1.46
CA GLY A 40 0.34 -2.67 -0.36
C GLY A 40 1.29 -1.69 0.34
N ASP A 41 2.57 -2.02 0.46
CA ASP A 41 3.61 -1.09 0.95
C ASP A 41 3.72 0.14 0.04
N SER A 42 3.71 -0.07 -1.29
CA SER A 42 3.74 1.01 -2.28
C SER A 42 2.49 1.89 -2.22
N ILE A 43 1.31 1.28 -2.10
CA ILE A 43 0.03 2.00 -1.95
C ILE A 43 0.05 2.84 -0.69
N TYR A 44 0.44 2.25 0.45
CA TYR A 44 0.47 2.96 1.72
C TYR A 44 1.49 4.11 1.71
N ASP A 45 2.69 3.90 1.20
CA ASP A 45 3.71 4.94 1.05
C ASP A 45 3.21 6.10 0.16
N LEU A 46 2.51 5.81 -0.94
CA LEU A 46 1.91 6.83 -1.80
C LEU A 46 0.85 7.66 -1.05
N VAL A 47 -0.04 7.00 -0.30
CA VAL A 47 -1.05 7.68 0.52
C VAL A 47 -0.40 8.59 1.56
N ILE A 48 0.62 8.09 2.27
CA ILE A 48 1.34 8.88 3.28
C ILE A 48 2.11 10.03 2.65
N LYS A 49 2.80 9.83 1.52
CA LYS A 49 3.46 10.91 0.78
C LYS A 49 2.46 11.98 0.36
N THR A 50 1.30 11.58 -0.15
CA THR A 50 0.21 12.50 -0.52
C THR A 50 -0.28 13.30 0.69
N LEU A 51 -0.47 12.66 1.84
CA LEU A 51 -0.82 13.32 3.10
C LEU A 51 0.27 14.30 3.58
N VAL A 52 1.55 13.95 3.45
CA VAL A 52 2.66 14.79 3.89
C VAL A 52 2.80 16.01 2.97
N ILE A 53 2.66 15.81 1.66
CA ILE A 53 2.72 16.88 0.64
C ILE A 53 1.52 17.83 0.77
N SER A 54 0.32 17.32 1.05
CA SER A 54 -0.88 18.15 1.20
C SER A 54 -0.80 19.13 2.39
N ARG A 55 0.09 18.88 3.35
CA ARG A 55 0.35 19.77 4.50
C ARG A 55 1.25 20.96 4.15
N GLY A 56 1.56 21.18 2.87
CA GLY A 56 2.33 22.32 2.38
C GLY A 56 3.75 21.97 1.94
N ASN A 57 4.30 22.83 1.09
CA ASN A 57 5.62 22.67 0.50
C ASN A 57 6.72 22.76 1.56
N ARG A 58 7.67 21.82 1.53
CA ARG A 58 8.79 21.70 2.47
C ARG A 58 10.02 21.14 1.74
N PRO A 59 11.23 21.38 2.25
CA PRO A 59 12.43 20.71 1.75
C PRO A 59 12.26 19.18 1.70
N VAL A 60 12.75 18.56 0.63
CA VAL A 60 12.60 17.11 0.36
C VAL A 60 13.12 16.25 1.53
N ASN A 61 14.22 16.67 2.18
CA ASN A 61 14.75 15.98 3.36
C ASN A 61 13.80 15.98 4.58
N GLN A 62 12.91 16.96 4.69
CA GLN A 62 11.89 17.03 5.73
C GLN A 62 10.70 16.16 5.37
N LEU A 63 10.27 16.17 4.10
CA LEU A 63 9.22 15.29 3.59
C LEU A 63 9.59 13.81 3.79
N HIS A 64 10.83 13.44 3.47
CA HIS A 64 11.34 12.08 3.72
C HIS A 64 11.30 11.71 5.21
N ARG A 65 11.81 12.56 6.10
CA ARG A 65 11.79 12.30 7.55
C ARG A 65 10.37 12.12 8.09
N MET A 66 9.42 12.95 7.63
CA MET A 66 8.01 12.84 8.00
C MET A 66 7.37 11.56 7.47
N THR A 67 7.65 11.20 6.21
CA THR A 67 7.13 9.98 5.58
C THR A 67 7.68 8.75 6.30
N SER A 68 9.01 8.65 6.47
CA SER A 68 9.67 7.51 7.13
C SER A 68 9.16 7.25 8.55
N SER A 69 8.81 8.29 9.31
CA SER A 69 8.29 8.11 10.67
C SER A 69 6.88 7.52 10.70
N LEU A 70 6.11 7.66 9.62
CA LEU A 70 4.75 7.15 9.44
C LEU A 70 4.70 5.80 8.71
N VAL A 71 5.66 5.51 7.84
CA VAL A 71 5.71 4.26 7.07
C VAL A 71 6.55 3.14 7.72
N GLN A 72 7.32 3.44 8.77
CA GLN A 72 8.07 2.40 9.49
C GLN A 72 7.17 1.33 10.11
N ALA A 73 7.70 0.09 10.21
CA ALA A 73 6.97 -1.07 10.75
C ALA A 73 6.34 -0.83 12.14
N SER A 74 7.03 -0.09 13.01
CA SER A 74 6.48 0.23 14.35
C SER A 74 5.23 1.12 14.29
N ALA A 75 5.16 2.04 13.33
CA ALA A 75 4.01 2.92 13.11
C ALA A 75 2.85 2.14 12.49
N GLN A 76 3.13 1.33 11.48
CA GLN A 76 2.13 0.45 10.87
C GLN A 76 1.55 -0.56 11.88
N SER A 77 2.40 -1.19 12.70
CA SER A 77 1.99 -2.08 13.80
C SER A 77 1.06 -1.37 14.79
N ARG A 78 1.37 -0.13 15.18
CA ARG A 78 0.50 0.69 16.04
C ARG A 78 -0.86 0.95 15.39
N MET A 79 -0.87 1.36 14.13
CA MET A 79 -2.08 1.66 13.39
C MET A 79 -2.98 0.43 13.23
N MET A 80 -2.39 -0.71 12.86
CA MET A 80 -3.12 -1.97 12.73
C MET A 80 -3.76 -2.41 14.04
N ARG A 81 -3.12 -2.17 15.20
CA ARG A 81 -3.77 -2.46 16.49
C ARG A 81 -5.07 -1.67 16.70
N THR A 82 -5.13 -0.44 16.21
CA THR A 82 -6.33 0.41 16.29
C THR A 82 -7.39 -0.04 15.28
N LEU A 83 -6.98 -0.41 14.07
CA LEU A 83 -7.90 -0.80 12.99
C LEU A 83 -8.44 -2.22 13.14
N GLN A 84 -7.78 -3.10 13.89
CA GLN A 84 -8.11 -4.52 13.92
C GLN A 84 -9.56 -4.83 14.33
N GLY A 85 -10.16 -4.01 15.19
CA GLY A 85 -11.57 -4.17 15.62
C GLY A 85 -12.60 -3.67 14.61
N LEU A 86 -12.16 -3.01 13.54
CA LEU A 86 -13.01 -2.49 12.47
C LEU A 86 -13.04 -3.40 11.24
N LEU A 87 -12.17 -4.41 11.20
CA LEU A 87 -12.08 -5.33 10.08
C LEU A 87 -13.29 -6.27 10.04
N THR A 88 -13.77 -6.53 8.83
CA THR A 88 -14.61 -7.68 8.53
C THR A 88 -13.84 -8.99 8.73
N GLU A 89 -14.55 -10.12 8.76
CA GLU A 89 -13.91 -11.43 8.91
C GLU A 89 -12.96 -11.76 7.74
N GLU A 90 -13.33 -11.37 6.51
CA GLU A 90 -12.51 -11.57 5.33
C GLU A 90 -11.21 -10.77 5.38
N GLU A 91 -11.29 -9.47 5.70
CA GLU A 91 -10.12 -8.60 5.89
C GLU A 91 -9.22 -9.11 7.03
N HIS A 92 -9.81 -9.61 8.12
CA HIS A 92 -9.06 -10.21 9.22
C HIS A 92 -8.30 -11.46 8.78
N ALA A 93 -8.91 -12.28 7.92
CA ALA A 93 -8.28 -13.46 7.35
C ALA A 93 -7.09 -13.07 6.45
N VAL A 94 -7.24 -12.06 5.58
CA VAL A 94 -6.14 -11.51 4.76
C VAL A 94 -4.99 -11.01 5.65
N TYR A 95 -5.30 -10.16 6.64
CA TYR A 95 -4.32 -9.65 7.59
C TYR A 95 -3.57 -10.77 8.32
N LYS A 96 -4.28 -11.78 8.83
CA LYS A 96 -3.68 -12.95 9.51
C LYS A 96 -2.75 -13.73 8.59
N ARG A 97 -3.13 -13.94 7.33
CA ARG A 97 -2.29 -14.62 6.33
C ARG A 97 -0.98 -13.84 6.10
N GLY A 98 -1.05 -12.52 5.92
CA GLY A 98 0.14 -11.67 5.78
C GLY A 98 1.04 -11.70 7.02
N ARG A 99 0.46 -11.53 8.22
CA ARG A 99 1.22 -11.54 9.49
C ARG A 99 1.94 -12.86 9.76
N ASN A 100 1.32 -13.96 9.34
CA ASN A 100 1.85 -15.30 9.55
C ASN A 100 2.74 -15.78 8.39
N ALA A 101 2.81 -15.05 7.28
CA ALA A 101 3.67 -15.39 6.15
C ALA A 101 5.13 -15.51 6.61
N LYS A 102 5.81 -16.55 6.14
CA LYS A 102 7.22 -16.77 6.44
C LYS A 102 8.06 -15.95 5.46
N SER A 103 8.35 -14.70 5.79
CA SER A 103 9.31 -13.86 5.05
C SER A 103 10.62 -13.64 5.83
N VAL A 104 11.63 -13.19 5.07
CA VAL A 104 13.03 -12.98 5.47
C VAL A 104 13.14 -12.19 6.77
N SER A 105 14.12 -12.57 7.61
CA SER A 105 14.39 -11.98 8.92
C SER A 105 14.33 -10.44 8.92
N PRO A 106 13.74 -9.82 9.96
CA PRO A 106 13.69 -8.37 10.06
C PRO A 106 15.08 -7.75 10.08
N ALA A 107 15.16 -6.48 9.69
CA ALA A 107 16.39 -5.70 9.81
C ALA A 107 16.91 -5.72 11.27
N LYS A 108 18.25 -5.67 11.45
CA LYS A 108 18.96 -5.95 12.72
C LYS A 108 18.43 -5.25 13.99
N ASN A 109 17.63 -4.18 13.86
CA ASN A 109 17.11 -3.39 14.98
C ASN A 109 15.56 -3.28 15.01
N GLN A 110 14.84 -4.09 14.23
CA GLN A 110 13.38 -4.08 14.22
C GLN A 110 12.78 -5.19 15.08
N SER A 111 11.74 -4.85 15.83
CA SER A 111 10.92 -5.83 16.54
C SER A 111 10.29 -6.81 15.53
N VAL A 112 10.58 -8.11 15.69
CA VAL A 112 9.98 -9.18 14.88
C VAL A 112 8.44 -9.09 14.89
N THR A 113 7.86 -8.75 16.04
CA THR A 113 6.41 -8.60 16.20
C THR A 113 5.86 -7.42 15.40
N ASP A 114 6.55 -6.28 15.41
CA ASP A 114 6.12 -5.11 14.64
C ASP A 114 6.27 -5.35 13.15
N TYR A 115 7.37 -5.98 12.73
CA TYR A 115 7.59 -6.37 11.34
C TYR A 115 6.45 -7.27 10.84
N ARG A 116 6.13 -8.35 11.56
CA ARG A 116 5.03 -9.25 11.16
C ARG A 116 3.68 -8.55 11.11
N ARG A 117 3.40 -7.65 12.06
CA ARG A 117 2.14 -6.88 12.04
C ARG A 117 2.09 -5.91 10.86
N ALA A 118 3.20 -5.25 10.55
CA ALA A 118 3.33 -4.37 9.38
C ALA A 118 3.11 -5.16 8.08
N THR A 119 3.75 -6.32 7.90
CA THR A 119 3.51 -7.19 6.73
C THR A 119 2.05 -7.64 6.62
N GLY A 120 1.39 -7.92 7.74
CA GLY A 120 -0.04 -8.19 7.73
C GLY A 120 -0.87 -6.98 7.27
N PHE A 121 -0.52 -5.79 7.74
CA PHE A 121 -1.18 -4.54 7.36
C PHE A 121 -0.96 -4.22 5.87
N GLU A 122 0.26 -4.33 5.38
CA GLU A 122 0.61 -4.18 3.95
C GLU A 122 -0.18 -5.17 3.10
N ALA A 123 -0.27 -6.44 3.51
CA ALA A 123 -1.06 -7.44 2.78
C ALA A 123 -2.55 -7.10 2.73
N LEU A 124 -3.09 -6.51 3.79
CA LEU A 124 -4.47 -6.01 3.80
C LEU A 124 -4.63 -4.82 2.85
N MET A 125 -3.70 -3.86 2.87
CA MET A 125 -3.71 -2.71 1.96
C MET A 125 -3.61 -3.11 0.49
N GLY A 126 -2.88 -4.18 0.18
CA GLY A 126 -2.79 -4.69 -1.19
C GLY A 126 -4.02 -5.48 -1.64
N TYR A 127 -4.87 -5.94 -0.72
CA TYR A 127 -6.11 -6.66 -1.05
C TYR A 127 -7.30 -5.72 -1.29
N LEU A 128 -7.34 -4.60 -0.56
CA LEU A 128 -8.37 -3.55 -0.65
C LEU A 128 -8.21 -2.68 -1.89
#